data_AF-A0A7C1QB37-F1
#
_entry.id   AF-A0A7C1QB37-F1
#
_cell.length_a   1.000
_cell.length_b   1.000
_cell.length_c   1.000
_cell.angle_alpha   90.00
_cell.angle_beta   90.00
_cell.angle_gamma   90.00
#
_symmetry.space_group_name_H-M   'P 1'
#
loop_
_entity.id
_entity.type
_entity.pdbx_description
1 polymer ?
#
loop_
_entity_poly.entity_id
_entity_poly.type
_entity_poly.pdbx_seq_one_letter_code
_entity_poly.pdbx_strand_id
1 'polypeptide(L)'
;MEVSDAIQIAAYGMPVGEPDTPIVELGMGTMDTENKATILMIGHNVAPGVELVDYIREKGLDDKLDIGAICCTAHDLTRYYDGAKIIGSFSRQLTVIRSGLADVVMVDEQCVVTQTYDEAKKVGAPYITTNAKVMAGLPDRTGDPVDEIVDDLVSGKLDGVLILNPTKAGAVAAETAVKIKPIRNAKSGVPDEKGSIVMAMRCNGCGNCQRNCPNDLPLVEAVGLAKDGDFTLLSSLFDECLACGRCEADCMKDVSPLTLIMHASREYIKTERYKCRSGRGPILDTEIRNVGAPIVLGEIPGIIALIGCSNYAHSIRELYTMAEEFLIRNYIVCVSGCAAMDIGLITDDEGKTLYERFPGDFDRGGLVNVGSCVANAWITGAAIKVANIFARRPLRGNFEEIADYILNRLGAVGVAWGAYSQKAASIASMANGLGIPAVIGPHGAEYRRMYLSRSDDEETWKVFNARDGSEGHLVGPGPEHLLTPAESIEQAICLVAKLAIRPADNSKGRMIKLSHWVDLERKYKGVKFPNDLEKFIRLEADIPISMKTEIQEFLKEKGWEPKEIVDPTLLKRMCRTA
;
A
#
# COMPACT_ATOMS: atom_id res chain seq x y z
N MET A 1 -3.14 -1.25 -16.13
CA MET A 1 -2.27 -0.55 -15.16
C MET A 1 -1.35 0.40 -15.89
N GLU A 2 -0.35 -0.07 -16.65
CA GLU A 2 0.57 0.81 -17.40
C GLU A 2 -0.16 1.82 -18.30
N VAL A 3 -1.08 1.34 -19.15
CA VAL A 3 -1.91 2.20 -20.02
C VAL A 3 -2.67 3.27 -19.21
N SER A 4 -3.21 2.90 -18.04
CA SER A 4 -3.98 3.81 -17.19
C SER A 4 -3.10 4.94 -16.67
N ASP A 5 -1.93 4.60 -16.11
CA ASP A 5 -1.05 5.62 -15.52
C ASP A 5 -0.34 6.46 -16.58
N ALA A 6 0.09 5.85 -17.69
CA ALA A 6 0.76 6.56 -18.77
C ALA A 6 -0.13 7.62 -19.43
N ILE A 7 -1.42 7.30 -19.66
CA ILE A 7 -2.35 8.25 -20.27
C ILE A 7 -2.64 9.41 -19.33
N GLN A 8 -2.85 9.18 -18.04
CA GLN A 8 -3.11 10.27 -17.10
C GLN A 8 -1.88 11.15 -16.86
N ILE A 9 -0.67 10.57 -16.85
CA ILE A 9 0.57 11.35 -16.84
C ILE A 9 0.61 12.30 -18.04
N ALA A 10 0.40 11.75 -19.24
CA ALA A 10 0.47 12.54 -20.47
C ALA A 10 -0.65 13.60 -20.57
N ALA A 11 -1.87 13.26 -20.16
CA ALA A 11 -3.03 14.13 -20.29
C ALA A 11 -3.04 15.26 -19.25
N TYR A 12 -2.60 14.98 -18.02
CA TYR A 12 -2.70 15.91 -16.90
C TYR A 12 -1.36 16.52 -16.48
N GLY A 13 -0.26 16.20 -17.19
CA GLY A 13 1.07 16.76 -16.88
C GLY A 13 1.59 16.33 -15.51
N MET A 14 1.28 15.11 -15.08
CA MET A 14 1.76 14.56 -13.80
C MET A 14 3.28 14.28 -13.86
N PRO A 15 3.94 14.08 -12.70
CA PRO A 15 5.35 13.72 -12.63
C PRO A 15 5.73 12.52 -13.54
N VAL A 16 6.90 12.63 -14.16
CA VAL A 16 7.45 11.69 -15.15
C VAL A 16 8.80 11.15 -14.67
N GLY A 17 8.83 10.68 -13.43
CA GLY A 17 9.99 10.05 -12.83
C GLY A 17 10.95 11.02 -12.13
N GLU A 18 10.51 12.19 -11.68
CA GLU A 18 11.33 13.06 -10.84
C GLU A 18 11.47 12.44 -9.43
N PRO A 19 12.68 12.31 -8.86
CA PRO A 19 12.84 11.78 -7.49
C PRO A 19 12.34 12.76 -6.41
N ASP A 20 12.45 14.06 -6.68
CA ASP A 20 12.07 15.15 -5.77
C ASP A 20 10.69 15.73 -6.07
N THR A 21 9.68 14.86 -6.17
CA THR A 21 8.29 15.31 -6.21
C THR A 21 7.89 16.00 -4.89
N PRO A 22 6.89 16.90 -4.93
CA PRO A 22 6.41 17.59 -3.73
C PRO A 22 6.05 16.65 -2.60
N ILE A 23 6.37 17.04 -1.37
CA ILE A 23 5.85 16.40 -0.17
C ILE A 23 4.52 17.08 0.18
N VAL A 24 3.44 16.32 0.08
CA VAL A 24 2.07 16.77 0.33
C VAL A 24 1.61 16.40 1.73
N GLU A 25 0.59 17.12 2.22
CA GLU A 25 -0.01 16.86 3.52
C GLU A 25 -0.79 15.53 3.53
N LEU A 26 -0.63 14.78 4.61
CA LEU A 26 -1.22 13.46 4.83
C LEU A 26 -1.93 13.39 6.19
N GLY A 27 -3.13 12.81 6.23
CA GLY A 27 -3.88 12.50 7.45
C GLY A 27 -5.15 13.35 7.60
N MET A 28 -6.11 12.85 8.38
CA MET A 28 -7.44 13.46 8.51
C MET A 28 -7.39 14.85 9.14
N GLY A 29 -6.42 15.07 10.02
CA GLY A 29 -6.23 16.34 10.72
C GLY A 29 -5.77 17.47 9.82
N THR A 30 -5.32 17.19 8.58
CA THR A 30 -4.77 18.20 7.66
C THR A 30 -5.80 19.14 7.07
N MET A 31 -7.07 18.73 7.03
CA MET A 31 -8.17 19.53 6.47
C MET A 31 -8.44 20.79 7.30
N ASP A 32 -8.56 21.94 6.64
CA ASP A 32 -8.97 23.22 7.22
C ASP A 32 -10.50 23.28 7.30
N THR A 33 -11.03 22.58 8.29
CA THR A 33 -12.48 22.53 8.55
C THR A 33 -13.02 23.81 9.20
N GLU A 34 -12.15 24.65 9.76
CA GLU A 34 -12.54 25.88 10.45
C GLU A 34 -12.85 26.99 9.44
N ASN A 35 -11.95 27.25 8.49
CA ASN A 35 -12.05 28.40 7.61
C ASN A 35 -12.63 28.06 6.23
N LYS A 36 -12.45 26.83 5.76
CA LYS A 36 -12.82 26.42 4.39
C LYS A 36 -13.90 25.35 4.36
N ALA A 37 -14.72 25.35 3.32
CA ALA A 37 -15.63 24.25 3.04
C ALA A 37 -14.82 23.07 2.52
N THR A 38 -15.11 21.87 3.03
CA THR A 38 -14.29 20.70 2.74
C THR A 38 -14.97 19.75 1.77
N ILE A 39 -14.25 19.31 0.76
CA ILE A 39 -14.72 18.28 -0.19
C ILE A 39 -13.87 17.04 0.02
N LEU A 40 -14.52 15.93 0.34
CA LEU A 40 -13.88 14.61 0.44
C LEU A 40 -14.13 13.81 -0.83
N MET A 41 -13.04 13.44 -1.51
CA MET A 41 -13.07 12.56 -2.67
C MET A 41 -12.71 11.11 -2.29
N ILE A 42 -13.42 10.13 -2.84
CA ILE A 42 -13.14 8.71 -2.59
C ILE A 42 -13.18 7.90 -3.88
N GLY A 43 -12.05 7.25 -4.21
CA GLY A 43 -12.00 6.26 -5.28
C GLY A 43 -10.65 6.18 -5.99
N HIS A 44 -10.66 6.10 -7.32
CA HIS A 44 -9.55 5.78 -8.22
C HIS A 44 -9.47 6.64 -9.48
N ASN A 45 -10.58 6.95 -10.15
CA ASN A 45 -10.56 7.75 -11.36
C ASN A 45 -10.48 9.23 -10.99
N VAL A 46 -9.33 9.85 -11.26
CA VAL A 46 -9.04 11.24 -10.87
C VAL A 46 -9.77 12.28 -11.72
N ALA A 47 -10.36 11.92 -12.87
CA ALA A 47 -10.92 12.90 -13.81
C ALA A 47 -11.93 13.88 -13.17
N PRO A 48 -12.91 13.47 -12.34
CA PRO A 48 -13.78 14.42 -11.64
C PRO A 48 -13.03 15.34 -10.66
N GLY A 49 -11.92 14.87 -10.08
CA GLY A 49 -11.09 15.65 -9.17
C GLY A 49 -10.25 16.71 -9.90
N VAL A 50 -9.73 16.38 -11.09
CA VAL A 50 -9.06 17.36 -11.97
C VAL A 50 -10.04 18.48 -12.34
N GLU A 51 -11.23 18.13 -12.80
CA GLU A 51 -12.26 19.10 -13.18
C GLU A 51 -12.75 19.94 -12.00
N LEU A 52 -12.82 19.37 -10.79
CA LEU A 52 -13.09 20.11 -9.56
C LEU A 52 -12.02 21.17 -9.29
N VAL A 53 -10.75 20.78 -9.37
CA VAL A 53 -9.62 21.70 -9.15
C VAL A 53 -9.61 22.82 -10.20
N ASP A 54 -9.84 22.49 -11.46
CA ASP A 54 -9.87 23.47 -12.54
C ASP A 54 -11.03 24.46 -12.36
N TYR A 55 -12.21 23.98 -11.95
CA TYR A 55 -13.34 24.84 -11.62
C TYR A 55 -13.05 25.77 -10.44
N ILE A 56 -12.42 25.26 -9.39
CA ILE A 56 -12.02 26.06 -8.21
C ILE A 56 -11.09 27.21 -8.62
N ARG A 57 -10.07 26.91 -9.44
CA ARG A 57 -9.14 27.92 -9.97
C ARG A 57 -9.82 28.93 -10.88
N GLU A 58 -10.67 28.47 -11.79
CA GLU A 58 -11.41 29.35 -12.72
C GLU A 58 -12.33 30.32 -11.98
N LYS A 59 -12.97 29.86 -10.89
CA LYS A 59 -13.90 30.68 -10.09
C LYS A 59 -13.23 31.42 -8.92
N GLY A 60 -11.93 31.24 -8.69
CA GLY A 60 -11.20 31.86 -7.57
C GLY A 60 -11.73 31.43 -6.21
N LEU A 61 -11.95 30.12 -6.03
CA LEU A 61 -12.51 29.53 -4.80
C LEU A 61 -11.45 28.91 -3.87
N ASP A 62 -10.16 29.06 -4.18
CA ASP A 62 -9.04 28.46 -3.43
C ASP A 62 -9.04 28.81 -1.94
N ASP A 63 -9.42 30.04 -1.59
CA ASP A 63 -9.51 30.49 -0.19
C ASP A 63 -10.78 30.02 0.54
N LYS A 64 -11.73 29.44 -0.19
CA LYS A 64 -13.03 28.98 0.35
C LYS A 64 -13.13 27.47 0.44
N LEU A 65 -12.34 26.74 -0.34
CA LEU A 65 -12.44 25.29 -0.49
C LEU A 65 -11.15 24.60 -0.13
N ASP A 66 -11.29 23.45 0.52
CA ASP A 66 -10.20 22.55 0.85
C ASP A 66 -10.55 21.14 0.40
N ILE A 67 -9.60 20.46 -0.24
CA ILE A 67 -9.85 19.19 -0.94
C ILE A 67 -9.03 18.10 -0.29
N GLY A 68 -9.71 17.09 0.23
CA GLY A 68 -9.13 15.88 0.76
C GLY A 68 -9.56 14.69 -0.08
N ALA A 69 -8.67 13.71 -0.25
CA ALA A 69 -8.98 12.50 -1.00
C ALA A 69 -8.52 11.22 -0.27
N ILE A 70 -9.25 10.13 -0.47
CA ILE A 70 -8.97 8.80 0.07
C ILE A 70 -8.78 7.79 -1.07
N CYS A 71 -7.90 6.80 -0.84
CA CYS A 71 -7.52 5.78 -1.82
C CYS A 71 -6.77 6.36 -3.04
N CYS A 72 -6.77 5.64 -4.15
CA CYS A 72 -5.86 5.88 -5.26
C CYS A 72 -6.12 7.21 -5.99
N THR A 73 -7.34 7.76 -5.94
CA THR A 73 -7.65 9.13 -6.40
C THR A 73 -6.89 10.20 -5.61
N ALA A 74 -6.51 9.94 -4.36
CA ALA A 74 -5.72 10.90 -3.58
C ALA A 74 -4.29 11.05 -4.09
N HIS A 75 -3.66 9.93 -4.44
CA HIS A 75 -2.34 9.96 -5.09
C HIS A 75 -2.41 10.68 -6.43
N ASP A 76 -3.40 10.35 -7.25
CA ASP A 76 -3.48 10.92 -8.60
C ASP A 76 -3.88 12.41 -8.57
N LEU A 77 -4.73 12.83 -7.64
CA LEU A 77 -5.07 14.24 -7.47
C LEU A 77 -3.87 15.05 -6.99
N THR A 78 -3.08 14.53 -6.05
CA THR A 78 -1.86 15.21 -5.54
C THR A 78 -0.68 15.19 -6.51
N ARG A 79 -0.77 14.41 -7.59
CA ARG A 79 0.13 14.50 -8.74
C ARG A 79 -0.24 15.62 -9.70
N TYR A 80 -1.51 16.04 -9.70
CA TYR A 80 -2.01 17.15 -10.51
C TYR A 80 -2.01 18.48 -9.74
N TYR A 81 -2.34 18.43 -8.45
CA TYR A 81 -2.48 19.58 -7.57
C TYR A 81 -1.95 19.26 -6.17
N ASP A 82 -0.79 19.80 -5.83
CA ASP A 82 -0.11 19.61 -4.55
C ASP A 82 -0.79 20.31 -3.36
N GLY A 83 -1.75 21.21 -3.61
CA GLY A 83 -2.62 21.78 -2.59
C GLY A 83 -3.77 20.86 -2.15
N ALA A 84 -3.98 19.72 -2.82
CA ALA A 84 -4.88 18.67 -2.33
C ALA A 84 -4.22 17.84 -1.22
N LYS A 85 -5.04 17.29 -0.32
CA LYS A 85 -4.60 16.51 0.84
C LYS A 85 -4.86 15.03 0.66
N ILE A 86 -3.90 14.21 1.07
CA ILE A 86 -4.12 12.77 1.19
C ILE A 86 -4.71 12.51 2.57
N ILE A 87 -5.97 12.11 2.64
CA ILE A 87 -6.65 11.87 3.92
C ILE A 87 -6.26 10.52 4.52
N GLY A 88 -5.99 9.54 3.66
CA GLY A 88 -5.46 8.24 4.06
C GLY A 88 -5.92 7.10 3.17
N SER A 89 -5.68 5.89 3.65
CA SER A 89 -6.02 4.65 2.97
C SER A 89 -7.51 4.30 3.08
N PHE A 90 -7.87 3.16 2.50
CA PHE A 90 -9.24 2.63 2.49
C PHE A 90 -9.89 2.60 3.88
N SER A 91 -9.13 2.31 4.94
CA SER A 91 -9.63 2.22 6.32
C SER A 91 -10.07 3.56 6.92
N ARG A 92 -9.81 4.71 6.27
CA ARG A 92 -10.19 6.03 6.80
C ARG A 92 -11.57 6.52 6.33
N GLN A 93 -12.21 5.85 5.38
CA GLN A 93 -13.46 6.35 4.75
C GLN A 93 -14.59 6.62 5.74
N LEU A 94 -14.97 5.62 6.53
CA LEU A 94 -16.07 5.78 7.49
C LEU A 94 -15.71 6.77 8.58
N THR A 95 -14.45 6.73 9.05
CA THR A 95 -13.93 7.61 10.11
C THR A 95 -14.07 9.09 9.74
N VAL A 96 -13.68 9.47 8.53
CA VAL A 96 -13.71 10.88 8.10
C VAL A 96 -15.15 11.37 7.95
N ILE A 97 -15.99 10.56 7.31
CA ILE A 97 -17.40 10.91 7.06
C ILE A 97 -18.14 11.06 8.40
N ARG A 98 -18.04 10.06 9.28
CA ARG A 98 -18.71 10.08 10.61
C ARG A 98 -18.22 11.20 11.50
N SER A 99 -16.95 11.58 11.40
CA SER A 99 -16.41 12.70 12.18
C SER A 99 -17.00 14.05 11.74
N GLY A 100 -17.73 14.10 10.62
CA GLY A 100 -18.30 15.34 10.09
C GLY A 100 -17.27 16.23 9.41
N LEU A 101 -16.06 15.74 9.13
CA LEU A 101 -14.96 16.55 8.58
C LEU A 101 -15.20 16.99 7.13
N ALA A 102 -16.10 16.33 6.39
CA ALA A 102 -16.37 16.60 4.97
C ALA A 102 -17.73 17.30 4.76
N ASP A 103 -17.74 18.54 4.26
CA ASP A 103 -18.98 19.24 3.88
C ASP A 103 -19.69 18.59 2.71
N VAL A 104 -18.94 18.08 1.73
CA VAL A 104 -19.45 17.31 0.59
C VAL A 104 -18.62 16.04 0.42
N VAL A 105 -19.27 14.93 0.08
CA VAL A 105 -18.60 13.67 -0.27
C VAL A 105 -18.81 13.40 -1.75
N MET A 106 -17.72 13.31 -2.52
CA MET A 106 -17.72 12.93 -3.93
C MET A 106 -17.06 11.57 -4.10
N VAL A 107 -17.73 10.64 -4.76
CA VAL A 107 -17.20 9.28 -4.98
C VAL A 107 -17.13 8.92 -6.44
N ASP A 108 -16.11 8.14 -6.80
CA ASP A 108 -15.97 7.56 -8.14
C ASP A 108 -16.25 6.04 -8.14
N GLU A 109 -15.25 5.18 -8.19
CA GLU A 109 -15.32 3.74 -8.33
C GLU A 109 -14.21 3.04 -7.55
N GLN A 110 -14.46 1.76 -7.25
CA GLN A 110 -13.53 0.81 -6.64
C GLN A 110 -13.04 1.20 -5.24
N CYS A 111 -13.05 0.22 -4.32
CA CYS A 111 -12.66 0.44 -2.93
C CYS A 111 -13.50 1.54 -2.25
N VAL A 112 -14.73 1.80 -2.70
CA VAL A 112 -15.68 2.69 -2.01
C VAL A 112 -16.48 1.82 -1.05
N VAL A 113 -16.44 2.11 0.26
CA VAL A 113 -17.25 1.38 1.25
C VAL A 113 -18.73 1.70 0.99
N THR A 114 -19.57 0.67 0.92
CA THR A 114 -20.98 0.81 0.53
C THR A 114 -21.82 1.66 1.49
N GLN A 115 -21.37 1.78 2.74
CA GLN A 115 -22.02 2.57 3.79
C GLN A 115 -21.74 4.08 3.70
N THR A 116 -20.81 4.51 2.85
CA THR A 116 -20.38 5.92 2.75
C THR A 116 -21.55 6.89 2.49
N TYR A 117 -22.53 6.50 1.67
CA TYR A 117 -23.74 7.30 1.45
C TYR A 117 -24.60 7.43 2.71
N ASP A 118 -24.88 6.31 3.39
CA ASP A 118 -25.69 6.31 4.62
C ASP A 118 -25.01 7.11 5.73
N GLU A 119 -23.69 7.04 5.84
CA GLU A 119 -22.93 7.83 6.80
C GLU A 119 -22.91 9.32 6.46
N ALA A 120 -22.78 9.68 5.18
CA ALA A 120 -22.83 11.08 4.74
C ALA A 120 -24.19 11.70 5.05
N LYS A 121 -25.28 10.95 4.82
CA LYS A 121 -26.64 11.36 5.17
C LYS A 121 -26.81 11.64 6.67
N LYS A 122 -26.26 10.80 7.55
CA LYS A 122 -26.34 11.01 9.00
C LYS A 122 -25.74 12.34 9.44
N VAL A 123 -24.65 12.76 8.80
CA VAL A 123 -23.96 14.03 9.08
C VAL A 123 -24.44 15.19 8.21
N GLY A 124 -25.41 14.98 7.32
CA GLY A 124 -25.96 16.01 6.43
C GLY A 124 -24.96 16.51 5.39
N ALA A 125 -24.00 15.68 4.99
CA ALA A 125 -23.09 15.98 3.89
C ALA A 125 -23.71 15.52 2.56
N PRO A 126 -23.93 16.42 1.58
CA PRO A 126 -24.38 16.03 0.25
C PRO A 126 -23.45 15.01 -0.40
N TYR A 127 -24.03 14.00 -1.03
CA TYR A 127 -23.30 12.88 -1.60
C TYR A 127 -23.39 12.84 -3.13
N ILE A 128 -22.26 12.97 -3.81
CA ILE A 128 -22.19 13.03 -5.28
C ILE A 128 -21.47 11.79 -5.80
N THR A 129 -22.17 10.99 -6.59
CA THR A 129 -21.56 9.86 -7.32
C THR A 129 -21.22 10.28 -8.73
N THR A 130 -20.05 9.88 -9.22
CA THR A 130 -19.51 10.32 -10.52
C THR A 130 -19.29 9.20 -11.52
N ASN A 131 -19.63 7.96 -11.15
CA ASN A 131 -19.32 6.78 -11.96
C ASN A 131 -20.48 5.78 -11.96
N ALA A 132 -20.81 5.23 -13.12
CA ALA A 132 -21.89 4.25 -13.28
C ALA A 132 -21.64 2.94 -12.50
N LYS A 133 -20.41 2.67 -12.04
CA LYS A 133 -20.09 1.50 -11.21
C LYS A 133 -20.49 1.67 -9.74
N VAL A 134 -20.70 2.90 -9.27
CA VAL A 134 -21.12 3.22 -7.90
C VAL A 134 -22.16 4.34 -7.97
N MET A 135 -23.43 3.96 -8.14
CA MET A 135 -24.54 4.93 -8.27
C MET A 135 -25.28 5.18 -6.95
N ALA A 136 -25.08 4.32 -5.95
CA ALA A 136 -25.75 4.38 -4.63
C ALA A 136 -27.30 4.48 -4.68
N GLY A 137 -27.94 4.12 -5.79
CA GLY A 137 -29.38 4.26 -5.98
C GLY A 137 -29.87 5.72 -6.09
N LEU A 138 -28.96 6.67 -6.34
CA LEU A 138 -29.24 8.09 -6.41
C LEU A 138 -29.87 8.50 -7.74
N PRO A 139 -30.68 9.57 -7.78
CA PRO A 139 -31.24 10.08 -9.02
C PRO A 139 -30.12 10.57 -9.96
N ASP A 140 -30.20 10.16 -11.22
CA ASP A 140 -29.33 10.69 -12.27
C ASP A 140 -29.74 12.12 -12.61
N ARG A 141 -28.86 13.06 -12.32
CA ARG A 141 -29.03 14.50 -12.60
C ARG A 141 -28.03 14.97 -13.66
N THR A 142 -27.39 14.05 -14.39
CA THR A 142 -26.39 14.39 -15.41
C THR A 142 -26.92 15.36 -16.47
N GLY A 143 -28.22 15.31 -16.78
CA GLY A 143 -28.87 16.20 -17.75
C GLY A 143 -29.22 17.59 -17.23
N ASP A 144 -29.27 17.78 -15.91
CA ASP A 144 -29.93 18.94 -15.29
C ASP A 144 -28.98 20.14 -15.15
N PRO A 145 -29.50 21.38 -15.03
CA PRO A 145 -28.68 22.56 -14.76
C PRO A 145 -27.95 22.48 -13.42
N VAL A 146 -26.72 23.02 -13.36
CA VAL A 146 -25.89 23.01 -12.14
C VAL A 146 -26.62 23.65 -10.96
N ASP A 147 -27.17 24.85 -11.15
CA ASP A 147 -27.87 25.59 -10.09
C ASP A 147 -29.03 24.80 -9.47
N GLU A 148 -29.84 24.12 -10.29
CA GLU A 148 -30.96 23.31 -9.81
C GLU A 148 -30.51 22.12 -8.97
N ILE A 149 -29.41 21.48 -9.37
CA ILE A 149 -28.81 20.37 -8.60
C ILE A 149 -28.28 20.88 -7.26
N VAL A 150 -27.54 21.99 -7.30
CA VAL A 150 -26.95 22.61 -6.12
C VAL A 150 -28.04 23.02 -5.13
N ASP A 151 -29.11 23.66 -5.59
CA ASP A 151 -30.20 24.12 -4.73
C ASP A 151 -30.98 22.93 -4.12
N ASP A 152 -31.20 21.86 -4.87
CA ASP A 152 -31.84 20.63 -4.37
C ASP A 152 -30.98 19.94 -3.28
N LEU A 153 -29.66 19.92 -3.43
CA LEU A 153 -28.73 19.38 -2.43
C LEU A 153 -28.65 20.28 -1.19
N VAL A 154 -28.52 21.59 -1.37
CA VAL A 154 -28.36 22.57 -0.28
C VAL A 154 -29.63 22.69 0.57
N SER A 155 -30.81 22.60 -0.06
CA SER A 155 -32.10 22.63 0.64
C SER A 155 -32.43 21.32 1.40
N GLY A 156 -31.66 20.25 1.16
CA GLY A 156 -31.95 18.92 1.71
C GLY A 156 -33.14 18.21 1.04
N LYS A 157 -33.59 18.70 -0.13
CA LYS A 157 -34.60 18.00 -0.94
C LYS A 157 -34.04 16.67 -1.46
N LEU A 158 -32.75 16.63 -1.79
CA LEU A 158 -32.00 15.43 -2.12
C LEU A 158 -30.76 15.33 -1.23
N ASP A 159 -30.52 14.15 -0.66
CA ASP A 159 -29.30 13.87 0.13
C ASP A 159 -28.09 13.54 -0.77
N GLY A 160 -28.33 13.27 -2.05
CA GLY A 160 -27.29 12.95 -3.02
C GLY A 160 -27.79 12.81 -4.45
N VAL A 161 -26.84 12.78 -5.39
CA VAL A 161 -27.10 12.72 -6.84
C VAL A 161 -26.05 11.88 -7.58
N LEU A 162 -26.42 11.39 -8.77
CA LEU A 162 -25.50 10.84 -9.76
C LEU A 162 -25.25 11.85 -10.87
N ILE A 163 -23.97 12.11 -11.16
CA ILE A 163 -23.51 13.01 -12.22
C ILE A 163 -22.38 12.35 -12.99
N LEU A 164 -22.68 11.83 -14.18
CA LEU A 164 -21.70 11.09 -15.00
C LEU A 164 -20.78 11.97 -15.84
N ASN A 165 -21.04 13.28 -15.89
CA ASN A 165 -20.16 14.25 -16.56
C ASN A 165 -19.16 14.84 -15.54
N PRO A 166 -17.84 14.57 -15.68
CA PRO A 166 -16.82 15.01 -14.72
C PRO A 166 -16.78 16.54 -14.51
N THR A 167 -16.86 17.33 -15.58
CA THR A 167 -16.87 18.81 -15.51
C THR A 167 -18.06 19.32 -14.68
N LYS A 168 -19.26 18.79 -14.94
CA LYS A 168 -20.46 19.14 -14.17
C LYS A 168 -20.34 18.68 -12.71
N ALA A 169 -19.78 17.50 -12.45
CA ALA A 169 -19.60 16.99 -11.10
C ALA A 169 -18.66 17.87 -10.28
N GLY A 170 -17.55 18.34 -10.88
CA GLY A 170 -16.62 19.29 -10.26
C GLY A 170 -17.31 20.60 -9.89
N ALA A 171 -18.05 21.21 -10.82
CA ALA A 171 -18.79 22.45 -10.59
C ALA A 171 -19.84 22.31 -9.46
N VAL A 172 -20.68 21.27 -9.52
CA VAL A 172 -21.71 21.01 -8.51
C VAL A 172 -21.08 20.82 -7.13
N ALA A 173 -20.01 20.04 -7.00
CA ALA A 173 -19.38 19.82 -5.71
C ALA A 173 -18.77 21.09 -5.11
N ALA A 174 -18.07 21.90 -5.91
CA ALA A 174 -17.50 23.16 -5.46
C ALA A 174 -18.59 24.12 -4.94
N GLU A 175 -19.64 24.31 -5.72
CA GLU A 175 -20.72 25.24 -5.36
C GLU A 175 -21.56 24.73 -4.18
N THR A 176 -21.90 23.44 -4.16
CA THR A 176 -22.60 22.83 -3.03
C THR A 176 -21.78 22.97 -1.76
N ALA A 177 -20.47 22.73 -1.78
CA ALA A 177 -19.62 22.82 -0.59
C ALA A 177 -19.61 24.23 0.02
N VAL A 178 -19.43 25.26 -0.81
CA VAL A 178 -19.45 26.66 -0.35
C VAL A 178 -20.81 27.02 0.28
N LYS A 179 -21.92 26.61 -0.35
CA LYS A 179 -23.27 26.94 0.13
C LYS A 179 -23.69 26.11 1.36
N ILE A 180 -23.27 24.86 1.47
CA ILE A 180 -23.70 23.94 2.55
C ILE A 180 -22.94 24.15 3.87
N LYS A 181 -21.66 24.57 3.85
CA LYS A 181 -20.85 24.75 5.06
C LYS A 181 -21.57 25.53 6.19
N PRO A 182 -22.13 26.73 5.96
CA PRO A 182 -22.81 27.48 7.03
C PRO A 182 -24.11 26.83 7.52
N ILE A 183 -24.72 25.95 6.71
CA ILE A 183 -25.98 25.27 7.02
C ILE A 183 -25.73 23.99 7.82
N ARG A 184 -24.76 23.18 7.38
CA ARG A 184 -24.39 21.90 8.02
C ARG A 184 -23.79 22.10 9.41
N ASN A 185 -23.06 23.20 9.60
CA ASN A 185 -22.51 23.64 10.89
C ASN A 185 -21.73 22.54 11.62
N ALA A 186 -20.80 21.88 10.91
CA ALA A 186 -19.90 20.85 11.44
C ALA A 186 -20.60 19.70 12.19
N LYS A 187 -21.80 19.30 11.74
CA LYS A 187 -22.54 18.17 12.32
C LYS A 187 -21.70 16.90 12.27
N SER A 188 -21.54 16.26 13.44
CA SER A 188 -20.83 14.98 13.59
C SER A 188 -21.80 13.83 13.87
N GLY A 189 -21.45 12.65 13.40
CA GLY A 189 -22.11 11.38 13.73
C GLY A 189 -21.55 10.74 15.00
N VAL A 190 -20.47 11.30 15.57
CA VAL A 190 -19.86 10.82 16.81
C VAL A 190 -20.45 11.58 17.99
N PRO A 191 -21.01 10.89 19.01
CA PRO A 191 -21.55 11.53 20.19
C PRO A 191 -20.45 12.15 21.07
N ASP A 192 -20.86 13.09 21.93
CA ASP A 192 -20.02 13.59 23.02
C ASP A 192 -19.73 12.50 24.07
N GLU A 193 -18.96 12.84 25.09
CA GLU A 193 -18.54 11.86 26.12
C GLU A 193 -19.73 11.24 26.84
N LYS A 194 -20.71 12.07 27.23
CA LYS A 194 -21.93 11.62 27.89
C LYS A 194 -22.74 10.69 26.98
N GLY A 195 -22.92 11.05 25.71
CA GLY A 195 -23.62 10.23 24.73
C GLY A 195 -22.89 8.91 24.46
N SER A 196 -21.56 8.92 24.46
CA SER A 196 -20.71 7.73 24.30
C SER A 196 -20.85 6.78 25.49
N ILE A 197 -20.83 7.29 26.72
CA ILE A 197 -21.07 6.50 27.94
C ILE A 197 -22.48 5.89 27.90
N VAL A 198 -23.50 6.68 27.52
CA VAL A 198 -24.89 6.19 27.41
C VAL A 198 -25.01 5.10 26.35
N MET A 199 -24.32 5.23 25.21
CA MET A 199 -24.26 4.17 24.21
C MET A 199 -23.59 2.91 24.77
N ALA A 200 -22.43 3.04 25.43
CA ALA A 200 -21.72 1.92 26.03
C ALA A 200 -22.55 1.20 27.10
N MET A 201 -23.34 1.92 27.90
CA MET A 201 -24.23 1.37 28.92
C MET A 201 -25.30 0.40 28.37
N ARG A 202 -25.66 0.50 27.09
CA ARG A 202 -26.60 -0.43 26.44
C ARG A 202 -25.97 -1.81 26.19
N CYS A 203 -24.64 -1.91 26.20
CA CYS A 203 -23.92 -3.15 25.95
C CYS A 203 -24.21 -4.19 27.04
N ASN A 204 -24.59 -5.40 26.62
CA ASN A 204 -24.85 -6.53 27.51
C ASN A 204 -23.74 -7.59 27.53
N GLY A 205 -22.60 -7.33 26.87
CA GLY A 205 -21.45 -8.24 26.88
C GLY A 205 -21.61 -9.53 26.06
N CYS A 206 -22.50 -9.59 25.07
CA CYS A 206 -22.79 -10.83 24.33
C CYS A 206 -21.66 -11.36 23.42
N GLY A 207 -20.64 -10.53 23.10
CA GLY A 207 -19.48 -10.92 22.30
C GLY A 207 -19.67 -10.94 20.78
N ASN A 208 -20.85 -10.63 20.25
CA ASN A 208 -21.08 -10.63 18.79
C ASN A 208 -20.14 -9.69 18.03
N CYS A 209 -19.96 -8.47 18.55
CA CYS A 209 -19.10 -7.46 17.92
C CYS A 209 -17.66 -7.94 17.74
N GLN A 210 -17.10 -8.58 18.76
CA GLN A 210 -15.74 -9.12 18.76
C GLN A 210 -15.63 -10.34 17.83
N ARG A 211 -16.56 -11.31 17.93
CA ARG A 211 -16.59 -12.47 17.02
C ARG A 211 -16.69 -12.09 15.54
N ASN A 212 -17.33 -10.96 15.23
CA ASN A 212 -17.48 -10.48 13.86
C ASN A 212 -16.37 -9.51 13.43
N CYS A 213 -15.48 -9.12 14.35
CA CYS A 213 -14.33 -8.30 14.04
C CYS A 213 -13.33 -9.14 13.23
N PRO A 214 -12.88 -8.68 12.04
CA PRO A 214 -11.86 -9.40 11.27
C PRO A 214 -10.54 -9.61 12.04
N ASN A 215 -10.21 -8.70 12.96
CA ASN A 215 -8.99 -8.74 13.76
C ASN A 215 -9.23 -9.24 15.19
N ASP A 216 -10.43 -9.76 15.51
CA ASP A 216 -10.82 -10.23 16.86
C ASP A 216 -10.45 -9.24 18.00
N LEU A 217 -10.61 -7.94 17.73
CA LEU A 217 -10.26 -6.91 18.71
C LEU A 217 -11.05 -7.09 20.01
N PRO A 218 -10.50 -6.74 21.19
CA PRO A 218 -11.13 -6.90 22.51
C PRO A 218 -12.26 -5.88 22.76
N LEU A 219 -13.24 -5.82 21.85
CA LEU A 219 -14.29 -4.81 21.82
C LEU A 219 -15.23 -4.93 23.03
N VAL A 220 -15.47 -6.13 23.55
CA VAL A 220 -16.37 -6.32 24.69
C VAL A 220 -15.78 -5.68 25.95
N GLU A 221 -14.50 -5.93 26.20
CA GLU A 221 -13.76 -5.35 27.32
C GLU A 221 -13.67 -3.83 27.17
N ALA A 222 -13.27 -3.35 25.99
CA ALA A 222 -13.11 -1.93 25.70
C ALA A 222 -14.42 -1.15 25.87
N VAL A 223 -15.55 -1.68 25.38
CA VAL A 223 -16.88 -1.08 25.60
C VAL A 223 -17.33 -1.20 27.06
N GLY A 224 -16.90 -2.25 27.77
CA GLY A 224 -17.15 -2.41 29.20
C GLY A 224 -16.55 -1.27 30.01
N LEU A 225 -15.27 -0.97 29.79
CA LEU A 225 -14.54 0.13 30.43
C LEU A 225 -15.17 1.51 30.12
N ALA A 226 -15.63 1.69 28.89
CA ALA A 226 -16.27 2.94 28.47
C ALA A 226 -17.58 3.27 29.22
N LYS A 227 -18.21 2.29 29.90
CA LYS A 227 -19.37 2.54 30.77
C LYS A 227 -19.04 3.40 31.98
N ASP A 228 -17.79 3.30 32.45
CA ASP A 228 -17.27 4.05 33.58
C ASP A 228 -16.47 5.29 33.13
N GLY A 229 -16.50 5.62 31.84
CA GLY A 229 -15.80 6.76 31.24
C GLY A 229 -14.34 6.50 30.88
N ASP A 230 -13.85 5.26 31.00
CA ASP A 230 -12.51 4.90 30.56
C ASP A 230 -12.50 4.49 29.07
N PHE A 231 -11.95 5.37 28.24
CA PHE A 231 -11.82 5.18 26.79
C PHE A 231 -10.42 4.75 26.35
N THR A 232 -9.50 4.48 27.29
CA THR A 232 -8.08 4.24 26.98
C THR A 232 -7.89 3.05 26.06
N LEU A 233 -8.53 1.92 26.38
CA LEU A 233 -8.45 0.70 25.56
C LEU A 233 -9.11 0.91 24.19
N LEU A 234 -10.22 1.66 24.10
CA LEU A 234 -10.83 1.97 22.79
C LEU A 234 -9.89 2.81 21.92
N SER A 235 -9.19 3.76 22.52
CA SER A 235 -8.26 4.64 21.79
C SER A 235 -7.07 3.86 21.23
N SER A 236 -6.51 2.90 22.00
CA SER A 236 -5.38 2.09 21.54
C SER A 236 -5.74 1.16 20.36
N LEU A 237 -7.02 0.82 20.18
CA LEU A 237 -7.48 -0.03 19.09
C LEU A 237 -7.63 0.70 17.75
N PHE A 238 -7.45 2.03 17.71
CA PHE A 238 -7.72 2.83 16.51
C PHE A 238 -6.90 2.39 15.29
N ASP A 239 -5.60 2.15 15.47
CA ASP A 239 -4.69 1.79 14.38
C ASP A 239 -4.84 0.32 13.92
N GLU A 240 -5.39 -0.54 14.79
CA GLU A 240 -5.70 -1.94 14.48
C GLU A 240 -7.11 -2.10 13.91
N CYS A 241 -7.97 -1.09 14.07
CA CYS A 241 -9.33 -1.11 13.58
C CYS A 241 -9.38 -0.81 12.08
N LEU A 242 -9.93 -1.73 11.31
CA LEU A 242 -10.18 -1.56 9.87
C LEU A 242 -11.32 -0.59 9.54
N ALA A 243 -12.00 -0.06 10.56
CA ALA A 243 -13.19 0.80 10.45
C ALA A 243 -14.27 0.25 9.49
N CYS A 244 -14.53 -1.06 9.54
CA CYS A 244 -15.40 -1.75 8.57
C CYS A 244 -16.90 -1.79 8.91
N GLY A 245 -17.31 -1.32 10.09
CA GLY A 245 -18.72 -1.32 10.52
C GLY A 245 -19.33 -2.70 10.81
N ARG A 246 -18.58 -3.82 10.71
CA ARG A 246 -19.12 -5.16 10.99
C ARG A 246 -19.58 -5.34 12.43
N CYS A 247 -18.86 -4.75 13.38
CA CYS A 247 -19.12 -4.90 14.82
C CYS A 247 -20.47 -4.31 15.27
N GLU A 248 -20.91 -3.25 14.61
CA GLU A 248 -22.15 -2.52 14.91
C GLU A 248 -23.35 -3.07 14.13
N ALA A 249 -23.13 -3.65 12.93
CA ALA A 249 -24.19 -4.21 12.09
C ALA A 249 -24.95 -5.36 12.79
N ASP A 250 -24.25 -6.14 13.63
CA ASP A 250 -24.83 -7.30 14.34
C ASP A 250 -25.18 -7.00 15.81
N CYS A 251 -25.10 -5.73 16.23
CA CYS A 251 -25.37 -5.33 17.60
C CYS A 251 -26.87 -5.19 17.88
N MET A 252 -27.42 -6.12 18.67
CA MET A 252 -28.84 -6.11 19.06
C MET A 252 -29.23 -5.00 20.06
N LYS A 253 -28.26 -4.20 20.51
CA LYS A 253 -28.44 -3.16 21.54
C LYS A 253 -28.11 -1.76 21.04
N ASP A 254 -27.89 -1.60 19.73
CA ASP A 254 -27.58 -0.32 19.12
C ASP A 254 -26.37 0.37 19.80
N VAL A 255 -25.31 -0.44 19.96
CA VAL A 255 -23.99 -0.01 20.41
C VAL A 255 -23.06 -0.11 19.22
N SER A 256 -22.34 0.96 18.92
CA SER A 256 -21.31 0.96 17.90
C SER A 256 -19.92 1.03 18.53
N PRO A 257 -19.18 -0.09 18.62
CA PRO A 257 -17.79 -0.08 19.04
C PRO A 257 -16.93 0.81 18.13
N LEU A 258 -17.21 0.86 16.82
CA LEU A 258 -16.50 1.73 15.88
C LEU A 258 -16.67 3.21 16.25
N THR A 259 -17.89 3.67 16.49
CA THR A 259 -18.14 5.06 16.91
C THR A 259 -17.52 5.37 18.27
N LEU A 260 -17.48 4.40 19.19
CA LEU A 260 -16.81 4.56 20.49
C LEU A 260 -15.28 4.65 20.35
N ILE A 261 -14.66 3.87 19.46
CA ILE A 261 -13.24 4.00 19.08
C ILE A 261 -12.99 5.40 18.51
N MET A 262 -13.83 5.87 17.60
CA MET A 262 -13.70 7.21 17.04
C MET A 262 -13.83 8.32 18.08
N HIS A 263 -14.75 8.19 19.03
CA HIS A 263 -14.88 9.11 20.16
C HIS A 263 -13.60 9.11 21.01
N ALA A 264 -13.09 7.93 21.35
CA ALA A 264 -11.88 7.76 22.14
C ALA A 264 -10.65 8.38 21.47
N SER A 265 -10.55 8.28 20.14
CA SER A 265 -9.40 8.77 19.35
C SER A 265 -9.62 10.15 18.72
N ARG A 266 -10.67 10.89 19.10
CA ARG A 266 -11.04 12.17 18.48
C ARG A 266 -9.92 13.21 18.44
N GLU A 267 -9.09 13.27 19.49
CA GLU A 267 -7.98 14.22 19.56
C GLU A 267 -6.82 13.80 18.65
N TYR A 268 -6.58 12.49 18.51
CA TYR A 268 -5.66 11.97 17.52
C TYR A 268 -6.16 12.26 16.10
N ILE A 269 -7.44 12.00 15.80
CA ILE A 269 -8.03 12.25 14.48
C ILE A 269 -7.86 13.72 14.05
N LYS A 270 -8.07 14.67 14.97
CA LYS A 270 -7.88 16.12 14.70
C LYS A 270 -6.42 16.51 14.49
N THR A 271 -5.49 15.78 15.10
CA THR A 271 -4.05 16.08 15.07
C THR A 271 -3.25 15.13 14.16
N GLU A 272 -3.91 14.20 13.45
CA GLU A 272 -3.31 13.29 12.48
C GLU A 272 -2.81 14.09 11.27
N ARG A 273 -1.60 14.64 11.39
CA ARG A 273 -0.94 15.53 10.42
C ARG A 273 0.46 15.01 10.15
N TYR A 274 0.64 14.54 8.92
CA TYR A 274 1.83 13.88 8.44
C TYR A 274 2.13 14.33 7.01
N LYS A 275 3.11 13.66 6.38
CA LYS A 275 3.64 14.00 5.07
C LYS A 275 3.78 12.76 4.19
N CYS A 276 3.46 12.92 2.91
CA CYS A 276 3.64 11.88 1.89
C CYS A 276 4.29 12.50 0.66
N ARG A 277 5.32 11.86 0.09
CA ARG A 277 5.87 12.30 -1.19
C ARG A 277 4.88 11.98 -2.30
N SER A 278 4.55 12.94 -3.16
CA SER A 278 3.62 12.73 -4.28
C SER A 278 4.15 11.68 -5.27
N GLY A 279 3.25 10.97 -5.93
CA GLY A 279 3.60 9.86 -6.81
C GLY A 279 4.46 10.29 -8.00
N ARG A 280 5.68 9.77 -8.11
CA ARG A 280 6.62 10.18 -9.16
C ARG A 280 6.41 9.52 -10.52
N GLY A 281 5.58 8.48 -10.63
CA GLY A 281 5.37 7.76 -11.87
C GLY A 281 6.54 6.81 -12.22
N PRO A 282 7.01 6.78 -13.49
CA PRO A 282 7.96 5.77 -13.96
C PRO A 282 9.35 5.92 -13.36
N ILE A 283 10.04 4.79 -13.14
CA ILE A 283 11.49 4.79 -12.91
C ILE A 283 12.19 5.21 -14.21
N LEU A 284 13.21 6.06 -14.16
CA LEU A 284 13.89 6.56 -15.36
C LEU A 284 14.92 5.57 -15.90
N ASP A 285 15.18 5.63 -17.21
CA ASP A 285 16.25 4.81 -17.82
C ASP A 285 17.63 5.19 -17.29
N THR A 286 17.83 6.44 -16.90
CA THR A 286 19.06 6.91 -16.24
C THR A 286 19.27 6.19 -14.91
N GLU A 287 18.22 6.08 -14.09
CA GLU A 287 18.28 5.33 -12.83
C GLU A 287 18.56 3.84 -13.10
N ILE A 288 17.86 3.21 -14.06
CA ILE A 288 18.11 1.81 -14.41
C ILE A 288 19.56 1.57 -14.85
N ARG A 289 20.18 2.50 -15.60
CA ARG A 289 21.60 2.39 -15.97
C ARG A 289 22.52 2.47 -14.76
N ASN A 290 22.19 3.28 -13.76
CA ASN A 290 22.98 3.43 -12.54
C ASN A 290 22.91 2.18 -11.67
N VAL A 291 21.73 1.57 -11.53
CA VAL A 291 21.52 0.46 -10.58
C VAL A 291 21.48 -0.93 -11.22
N GLY A 292 21.41 -1.04 -12.55
CA GLY A 292 21.24 -2.31 -13.25
C GLY A 292 22.29 -3.36 -12.91
N ALA A 293 23.58 -3.02 -13.00
CA ALA A 293 24.65 -3.95 -12.64
C ALA A 293 24.68 -4.25 -11.13
N PRO A 294 24.67 -3.23 -10.24
CA PRO A 294 24.66 -3.47 -8.79
C PRO A 294 23.51 -4.37 -8.31
N ILE A 295 22.29 -4.23 -8.82
CA ILE A 295 21.15 -5.08 -8.39
C ILE A 295 21.30 -6.51 -8.92
N VAL A 296 21.66 -6.69 -10.20
CA VAL A 296 21.80 -8.02 -10.80
C VAL A 296 22.96 -8.81 -10.17
N LEU A 297 24.02 -8.13 -9.78
CA LEU A 297 25.14 -8.74 -9.08
C LEU A 297 24.84 -8.99 -7.59
N GLY A 298 23.78 -8.38 -7.04
CA GLY A 298 23.35 -8.48 -5.65
C GLY A 298 24.04 -7.51 -4.69
N GLU A 299 24.83 -6.55 -5.20
CA GLU A 299 25.47 -5.50 -4.40
C GLU A 299 24.50 -4.41 -3.95
N ILE A 300 23.40 -4.24 -4.67
CA ILE A 300 22.16 -3.70 -4.13
C ILE A 300 21.33 -4.92 -3.72
N PRO A 301 21.00 -5.09 -2.43
CA PRO A 301 20.42 -6.34 -1.93
C PRO A 301 19.10 -6.74 -2.61
N GLY A 302 18.31 -5.76 -3.06
CA GLY A 302 17.16 -6.00 -3.92
C GLY A 302 16.20 -4.82 -3.95
N ILE A 303 15.14 -5.00 -4.74
CA ILE A 303 13.98 -4.09 -4.82
C ILE A 303 12.87 -4.65 -3.92
N ILE A 304 12.42 -3.89 -2.94
CA ILE A 304 11.30 -4.25 -2.07
C ILE A 304 10.11 -3.38 -2.45
N ALA A 305 9.01 -3.99 -2.89
CA ALA A 305 7.82 -3.27 -3.31
C ALA A 305 6.71 -3.39 -2.26
N LEU A 306 6.53 -2.38 -1.40
CA LEU A 306 5.47 -2.33 -0.40
C LEU A 306 4.21 -1.71 -1.01
N ILE A 307 3.24 -2.55 -1.33
CA ILE A 307 2.09 -2.19 -2.16
C ILE A 307 0.79 -2.68 -1.52
N GLY A 308 -0.32 -2.39 -2.17
CA GLY A 308 -1.60 -3.01 -1.86
C GLY A 308 -2.47 -2.17 -0.94
N CYS A 309 -3.30 -2.86 -0.16
CA CYS A 309 -4.42 -2.28 0.56
C CYS A 309 -4.14 -2.20 2.07
N SER A 310 -5.09 -1.66 2.84
CA SER A 310 -4.96 -1.42 4.28
C SER A 310 -5.76 -2.40 5.15
N ASN A 311 -5.87 -3.67 4.74
CA ASN A 311 -6.49 -4.75 5.52
C ASN A 311 -5.47 -5.46 6.40
N TYR A 312 -4.82 -4.71 7.28
CA TYR A 312 -3.77 -5.22 8.16
C TYR A 312 -4.36 -6.06 9.30
N ALA A 313 -3.67 -7.13 9.70
CA ALA A 313 -4.07 -7.93 10.85
C ALA A 313 -3.76 -7.22 12.19
N HIS A 314 -2.73 -6.37 12.18
CA HIS A 314 -2.26 -5.57 13.31
C HIS A 314 -2.10 -4.09 12.90
N SER A 315 -1.22 -3.37 13.60
CA SER A 315 -1.00 -1.93 13.42
C SER A 315 -0.32 -1.57 12.10
N ILE A 316 -0.66 -0.40 11.56
CA ILE A 316 0.04 0.28 10.47
C ILE A 316 1.55 0.38 10.72
N ARG A 317 1.98 0.42 12.00
CA ARG A 317 3.39 0.48 12.40
C ARG A 317 4.24 -0.65 11.85
N GLU A 318 3.67 -1.83 11.66
CA GLU A 318 4.40 -2.95 11.07
C GLU A 318 4.92 -2.63 9.67
N LEU A 319 4.11 -2.01 8.83
CA LEU A 319 4.51 -1.65 7.47
C LEU A 319 5.60 -0.58 7.46
N TYR A 320 5.51 0.42 8.34
CA TYR A 320 6.57 1.40 8.56
C TYR A 320 7.88 0.74 8.99
N THR A 321 7.82 -0.16 9.98
CA THR A 321 9.01 -0.87 10.49
C THR A 321 9.68 -1.69 9.39
N MET A 322 8.90 -2.38 8.54
CA MET A 322 9.44 -3.10 7.40
C MET A 322 10.11 -2.15 6.40
N ALA A 323 9.45 -1.04 6.05
CA ALA A 323 10.01 -0.06 5.12
C ALA A 323 11.35 0.49 5.64
N GLU A 324 11.39 0.93 6.89
CA GLU A 324 12.57 1.47 7.53
C GLU A 324 13.73 0.47 7.57
N GLU A 325 13.46 -0.79 7.95
CA GLU A 325 14.49 -1.85 7.96
C GLU A 325 15.17 -2.01 6.60
N PHE A 326 14.39 -2.04 5.52
CA PHE A 326 14.94 -2.22 4.18
C PHE A 326 15.65 -0.96 3.67
N LEU A 327 15.15 0.23 4.01
CA LEU A 327 15.79 1.50 3.67
C LEU A 327 17.18 1.63 4.32
N ILE A 328 17.30 1.41 5.64
CA ILE A 328 18.60 1.52 6.34
C ILE A 328 19.60 0.43 5.93
N ARG A 329 19.10 -0.68 5.36
CA ARG A 329 19.91 -1.78 4.81
C ARG A 329 20.26 -1.60 3.33
N ASN A 330 20.03 -0.40 2.77
CA ASN A 330 20.37 -0.04 1.39
C ASN A 330 19.64 -0.86 0.31
N TYR A 331 18.46 -1.41 0.61
CA TYR A 331 17.55 -1.89 -0.42
C TYR A 331 16.92 -0.69 -1.15
N ILE A 332 16.37 -0.93 -2.33
CA ILE A 332 15.51 0.06 -3.02
C ILE A 332 14.07 -0.24 -2.60
N VAL A 333 13.41 0.69 -1.91
CA VAL A 333 12.03 0.48 -1.44
C VAL A 333 11.07 1.27 -2.33
N CYS A 334 10.23 0.56 -3.09
CA CYS A 334 9.17 1.13 -3.90
C CYS A 334 7.84 0.99 -3.19
N VAL A 335 7.01 2.04 -3.20
CA VAL A 335 5.68 2.03 -2.59
C VAL A 335 4.61 2.56 -3.54
N SER A 336 3.37 2.08 -3.37
CA SER A 336 2.21 2.57 -4.10
C SER A 336 0.92 2.43 -3.28
N GLY A 337 -0.13 3.15 -3.70
CA GLY A 337 -1.48 2.95 -3.17
C GLY A 337 -1.59 3.19 -1.66
N CYS A 338 -2.39 2.37 -0.96
CA CYS A 338 -2.62 2.56 0.49
C CYS A 338 -1.34 2.39 1.30
N ALA A 339 -0.49 1.43 0.93
CA ALA A 339 0.80 1.21 1.58
C ALA A 339 1.67 2.48 1.58
N ALA A 340 1.75 3.20 0.46
CA ALA A 340 2.47 4.46 0.36
C ALA A 340 1.92 5.56 1.28
N MET A 341 0.61 5.56 1.55
CA MET A 341 -0.01 6.49 2.50
C MET A 341 0.32 6.10 3.93
N ASP A 342 0.10 4.84 4.27
CA ASP A 342 0.13 4.36 5.64
C ASP A 342 1.55 4.40 6.24
N ILE A 343 2.61 4.17 5.45
CA ILE A 343 3.99 4.37 5.94
C ILE A 343 4.31 5.85 6.25
N GLY A 344 3.54 6.79 5.70
CA GLY A 344 3.67 8.21 5.96
C GLY A 344 2.97 8.66 7.23
N LEU A 345 2.04 7.86 7.79
CA LEU A 345 1.29 8.18 9.02
C LEU A 345 2.09 7.94 10.30
N ILE A 346 3.40 7.72 10.19
CA ILE A 346 4.30 7.44 11.31
C ILE A 346 5.57 8.26 11.13
N THR A 347 6.05 8.79 12.24
CA THR A 347 7.30 9.53 12.32
C THR A 347 8.29 8.79 13.21
N ASP A 348 9.57 9.12 13.04
CA ASP A 348 10.61 8.80 14.01
C ASP A 348 10.53 9.70 15.26
N ASP A 349 11.50 9.54 16.16
CA ASP A 349 11.63 10.30 17.39
C ASP A 349 11.91 11.80 17.15
N GLU A 350 12.36 12.18 15.94
CA GLU A 350 12.55 13.57 15.51
C GLU A 350 11.28 14.18 14.88
N GLY A 351 10.20 13.41 14.78
CA GLY A 351 8.95 13.84 14.15
C GLY A 351 9.00 13.87 12.62
N LYS A 352 9.95 13.17 12.00
CA LYS A 352 10.09 13.08 10.53
C LYS A 352 9.51 11.78 9.98
N THR A 353 8.80 11.90 8.86
CA THR A 353 8.31 10.74 8.10
C THR A 353 9.45 10.06 7.33
N LEU A 354 9.25 8.83 6.86
CA LEU A 354 10.23 8.17 5.98
C LEU A 354 10.52 8.98 4.71
N TYR A 355 9.52 9.70 4.19
CA TYR A 355 9.67 10.53 3.00
C TYR A 355 10.59 11.74 3.20
N GLU A 356 10.72 12.23 4.43
CA GLU A 356 11.64 13.32 4.79
C GLU A 356 13.06 12.81 5.12
N ARG A 357 13.17 11.55 5.52
CA ARG A 357 14.43 10.92 5.95
C ARG A 357 15.19 10.26 4.81
N PHE A 358 14.47 9.72 3.82
CA PHE A 358 15.03 8.95 2.71
C PHE A 358 14.76 9.61 1.36
N PRO A 359 15.72 9.57 0.41
CA PRO A 359 15.58 10.19 -0.91
C PRO A 359 14.58 9.45 -1.79
N GLY A 360 14.03 10.13 -2.80
CA GLY A 360 13.05 9.56 -3.75
C GLY A 360 13.66 8.83 -4.96
N ASP A 361 14.99 8.74 -5.02
CA ASP A 361 15.73 8.08 -6.09
C ASP A 361 15.53 6.56 -6.08
N PHE A 362 15.49 5.95 -7.28
CA PHE A 362 15.55 4.51 -7.43
C PHE A 362 17.00 4.03 -7.29
N ASP A 363 17.54 4.11 -6.07
CA ASP A 363 18.87 3.66 -5.68
C ASP A 363 18.88 3.18 -4.22
N ARG A 364 20.05 2.73 -3.73
CA ARG A 364 20.31 2.25 -2.38
C ARG A 364 19.71 3.16 -1.31
N GLY A 365 18.79 2.62 -0.51
CA GLY A 365 18.16 3.36 0.59
C GLY A 365 17.14 4.39 0.13
N GLY A 366 16.75 4.39 -1.15
CA GLY A 366 15.72 5.26 -1.69
C GLY A 366 14.30 4.75 -1.41
N LEU A 367 13.40 5.68 -1.11
CA LEU A 367 11.97 5.47 -0.92
C LEU A 367 11.18 6.05 -2.10
N VAL A 368 10.81 5.18 -3.03
CA VAL A 368 10.21 5.53 -4.32
C VAL A 368 8.69 5.37 -4.25
N ASN A 369 7.95 6.45 -3.98
CA ASN A 369 6.49 6.44 -4.17
C ASN A 369 6.16 6.58 -5.67
N VAL A 370 5.78 5.49 -6.33
CA VAL A 370 5.41 5.53 -7.76
C VAL A 370 4.01 6.12 -8.00
N GLY A 371 3.16 6.21 -6.96
CA GLY A 371 1.83 6.80 -7.02
C GLY A 371 0.71 5.81 -6.73
N SER A 372 -0.37 5.90 -7.50
CA SER A 372 -1.60 5.15 -7.24
C SER A 372 -1.46 3.65 -7.58
N CYS A 373 -2.54 2.90 -7.37
CA CYS A 373 -2.58 1.45 -7.53
C CYS A 373 -2.18 1.01 -8.95
N VAL A 374 -2.49 1.81 -9.97
CA VAL A 374 -2.13 1.53 -11.37
C VAL A 374 -0.64 1.78 -11.65
N ALA A 375 0.02 2.60 -10.84
CA ALA A 375 1.46 2.88 -10.92
C ALA A 375 2.33 1.69 -10.49
N ASN A 376 1.76 0.61 -9.94
CA ASN A 376 2.47 -0.66 -9.73
C ASN A 376 3.09 -1.22 -11.03
N ALA A 377 2.55 -0.83 -12.20
CA ALA A 377 3.15 -1.15 -13.49
C ALA A 377 4.57 -0.57 -13.65
N TRP A 378 4.91 0.54 -13.00
CA TRP A 378 6.24 1.11 -13.05
C TRP A 378 7.26 0.34 -12.21
N ILE A 379 6.81 -0.33 -11.15
CA ILE A 379 7.66 -1.20 -10.32
C ILE A 379 8.05 -2.45 -11.11
N THR A 380 7.07 -3.17 -11.68
CA THR A 380 7.36 -4.32 -12.54
C THR A 380 8.04 -3.88 -13.85
N GLY A 381 7.69 -2.71 -14.36
CA GLY A 381 8.35 -2.05 -15.47
C GLY A 381 9.83 -1.80 -15.20
N ALA A 382 10.23 -1.39 -13.99
CA ALA A 382 11.62 -1.24 -13.61
C ALA A 382 12.39 -2.57 -13.73
N ALA A 383 11.81 -3.68 -13.24
CA ALA A 383 12.40 -5.01 -13.37
C ALA A 383 12.57 -5.44 -14.84
N ILE A 384 11.53 -5.21 -15.67
CA ILE A 384 11.57 -5.45 -17.12
C ILE A 384 12.65 -4.60 -17.79
N LYS A 385 12.79 -3.34 -17.39
CA LYS A 385 13.81 -2.42 -17.91
C LYS A 385 15.21 -2.80 -17.48
N VAL A 386 15.45 -3.39 -16.31
CA VAL A 386 16.76 -3.95 -15.98
C VAL A 386 17.13 -5.04 -16.99
N ALA A 387 16.23 -5.98 -17.28
CA ALA A 387 16.48 -7.02 -18.27
C ALA A 387 16.76 -6.43 -19.68
N ASN A 388 16.04 -5.39 -20.08
CA ASN A 388 16.21 -4.76 -21.39
C ASN A 388 17.44 -3.84 -21.48
N ILE A 389 17.61 -2.90 -20.56
CA ILE A 389 18.64 -1.85 -20.64
C ILE A 389 20.00 -2.41 -20.24
N PHE A 390 20.07 -3.12 -19.12
CA PHE A 390 21.34 -3.67 -18.63
C PHE A 390 21.70 -4.96 -19.36
N ALA A 391 20.77 -5.92 -19.45
CA ALA A 391 21.04 -7.21 -20.08
C ALA A 391 20.72 -7.29 -21.59
N ARG A 392 20.25 -6.19 -22.20
CA ARG A 392 19.99 -6.09 -23.65
C ARG A 392 19.00 -7.14 -24.17
N ARG A 393 18.06 -7.59 -23.34
CA ARG A 393 17.04 -8.57 -23.74
C ARG A 393 15.91 -7.88 -24.53
N PRO A 394 15.48 -8.41 -25.69
CA PRO A 394 14.39 -7.81 -26.45
C PRO A 394 13.06 -8.01 -25.72
N LEU A 395 12.19 -6.98 -25.73
CA LEU A 395 10.92 -7.02 -24.99
C LEU A 395 9.74 -7.56 -25.81
N ARG A 396 9.68 -7.22 -27.10
CA ARG A 396 8.51 -7.48 -27.94
C ARG A 396 8.22 -8.98 -28.05
N GLY A 397 7.07 -9.41 -27.51
CA GLY A 397 6.62 -10.81 -27.59
C GLY A 397 7.50 -11.80 -26.82
N ASN A 398 8.27 -11.33 -25.83
CA ASN A 398 9.33 -12.12 -25.21
C ASN A 398 9.18 -12.27 -23.69
N PHE A 399 7.94 -12.35 -23.20
CA PHE A 399 7.63 -12.37 -21.78
C PHE A 399 8.37 -13.47 -21.01
N GLU A 400 8.42 -14.68 -21.56
CA GLU A 400 9.04 -15.85 -20.93
C GLU A 400 10.54 -15.66 -20.63
N GLU A 401 11.30 -15.10 -21.59
CA GLU A 401 12.75 -14.83 -21.37
C GLU A 401 12.96 -13.74 -20.33
N ILE A 402 12.11 -12.71 -20.32
CA ILE A 402 12.20 -11.63 -19.33
C ILE A 402 11.87 -12.15 -17.93
N ALA A 403 10.84 -12.99 -17.80
CA ALA A 403 10.48 -13.63 -16.53
C ALA A 403 11.60 -14.56 -16.03
N ASP A 404 12.17 -15.40 -16.90
CA ASP A 404 13.30 -16.27 -16.57
C ASP A 404 14.53 -15.46 -16.13
N TYR A 405 14.83 -14.35 -16.81
CA TYR A 405 15.92 -13.45 -16.43
C TYR A 405 15.70 -12.85 -15.03
N ILE A 406 14.51 -12.33 -14.75
CA ILE A 406 14.18 -11.72 -13.46
C ILE A 406 14.23 -12.77 -12.35
N LEU A 407 13.62 -13.93 -12.55
CA LEU A 407 13.59 -15.03 -11.57
C LEU A 407 15.00 -15.47 -11.17
N ASN A 408 15.92 -15.57 -12.12
CA ASN A 408 17.25 -16.11 -11.89
C ASN A 408 18.27 -15.05 -11.43
N ARG A 409 18.02 -13.76 -11.69
CA ARG A 409 19.08 -12.73 -11.64
C ARG A 409 18.70 -11.44 -10.93
N LEU A 410 17.42 -11.08 -10.83
CA LEU A 410 17.02 -9.81 -10.25
C LEU A 410 16.38 -10.01 -8.89
N GLY A 411 17.11 -9.64 -7.83
CA GLY A 411 16.59 -9.63 -6.46
C GLY A 411 15.47 -8.60 -6.33
N ALA A 412 14.22 -9.06 -6.32
CA ALA A 412 13.04 -8.23 -6.15
C ALA A 412 11.98 -9.01 -5.36
N VAL A 413 11.24 -8.34 -4.49
CA VAL A 413 10.18 -8.95 -3.68
C VAL A 413 9.04 -7.96 -3.50
N GLY A 414 7.82 -8.40 -3.81
CA GLY A 414 6.60 -7.65 -3.48
C GLY A 414 6.15 -7.93 -2.05
N VAL A 415 5.51 -6.96 -1.42
CA VAL A 415 4.83 -7.12 -0.14
C VAL A 415 3.46 -6.48 -0.24
N ALA A 416 2.41 -7.25 0.01
CA ALA A 416 1.05 -6.75 0.14
C ALA A 416 0.51 -7.10 1.52
N TRP A 417 1.01 -6.39 2.54
CA TRP A 417 0.75 -6.68 3.95
C TRP A 417 -0.74 -6.64 4.30
N GLY A 418 -1.45 -5.62 3.82
CA GLY A 418 -2.89 -5.47 4.03
C GLY A 418 -3.74 -5.88 2.83
N ALA A 419 -3.35 -6.90 2.05
CA ALA A 419 -4.08 -7.27 0.84
C ALA A 419 -5.55 -7.67 1.13
N TYR A 420 -6.50 -7.12 0.37
CA TYR A 420 -7.93 -7.53 0.42
C TYR A 420 -8.61 -7.59 -0.96
N SER A 421 -8.27 -6.65 -1.85
CA SER A 421 -9.00 -6.49 -3.11
C SER A 421 -8.59 -7.51 -4.17
N GLN A 422 -9.49 -7.87 -5.08
CA GLN A 422 -9.13 -8.68 -6.25
C GLN A 422 -8.03 -8.02 -7.12
N LYS A 423 -7.85 -6.70 -7.02
CA LYS A 423 -6.74 -5.97 -7.66
C LYS A 423 -5.39 -6.36 -7.06
N ALA A 424 -5.30 -6.51 -5.74
CA ALA A 424 -4.05 -6.95 -5.10
C ALA A 424 -3.67 -8.35 -5.58
N ALA A 425 -4.64 -9.28 -5.69
CA ALA A 425 -4.41 -10.62 -6.22
C ALA A 425 -3.91 -10.61 -7.69
N SER A 426 -4.48 -9.75 -8.55
CA SER A 426 -4.04 -9.65 -9.95
C SER A 426 -2.67 -9.00 -10.09
N ILE A 427 -2.35 -7.99 -9.26
CA ILE A 427 -1.01 -7.38 -9.20
C ILE A 427 0.04 -8.41 -8.76
N ALA A 428 -0.24 -9.17 -7.70
CA ALA A 428 0.64 -10.24 -7.24
C ALA A 428 0.83 -11.31 -8.33
N SER A 429 -0.26 -11.73 -9.00
CA SER A 429 -0.20 -12.70 -10.10
C SER A 429 0.69 -12.23 -11.26
N MET A 430 0.63 -10.94 -11.61
CA MET A 430 1.53 -10.36 -12.63
C MET A 430 2.99 -10.38 -12.18
N ALA A 431 3.27 -10.00 -10.93
CA ALA A 431 4.62 -10.06 -10.36
C ALA A 431 5.16 -11.50 -10.40
N ASN A 432 4.35 -12.47 -9.97
CA ASN A 432 4.70 -13.89 -9.99
C ASN A 432 4.96 -14.41 -11.41
N GLY A 433 4.15 -13.98 -12.39
CA GLY A 433 4.37 -14.31 -13.80
C GLY A 433 5.71 -13.80 -14.34
N LEU A 434 6.25 -12.71 -13.77
CA LEU A 434 7.59 -12.18 -14.07
C LEU A 434 8.70 -12.83 -13.23
N GLY A 435 8.41 -13.85 -12.42
CA GLY A 435 9.40 -14.44 -11.52
C GLY A 435 9.72 -13.59 -10.28
N ILE A 436 8.85 -12.63 -9.95
CA ILE A 436 8.99 -11.80 -8.75
C ILE A 436 8.14 -12.42 -7.63
N PRO A 437 8.75 -12.83 -6.51
CA PRO A 437 8.03 -13.35 -5.35
C PRO A 437 7.27 -12.24 -4.63
N ALA A 438 6.21 -12.61 -3.92
CA ALA A 438 5.42 -11.71 -3.10
C ALA A 438 5.08 -12.32 -1.73
N VAL A 439 5.25 -11.52 -0.68
CA VAL A 439 4.78 -11.81 0.68
C VAL A 439 3.47 -11.08 0.91
N ILE A 440 2.48 -11.77 1.47
CA ILE A 440 1.19 -11.17 1.83
C ILE A 440 0.97 -11.32 3.33
N GLY A 441 0.22 -10.39 3.94
CA GLY A 441 -0.14 -10.53 5.35
C GLY A 441 -1.16 -11.65 5.59
N PRO A 442 -1.53 -11.87 6.86
CA PRO A 442 -2.32 -13.03 7.28
C PRO A 442 -3.66 -13.16 6.54
N HIS A 443 -4.39 -12.05 6.43
CA HIS A 443 -5.67 -11.99 5.71
C HIS A 443 -5.54 -12.31 4.21
N GLY A 444 -4.35 -12.18 3.63
CA GLY A 444 -4.07 -12.61 2.26
C GLY A 444 -4.24 -14.12 2.05
N ALA A 445 -4.23 -14.93 3.11
CA ALA A 445 -4.55 -16.36 3.04
C ALA A 445 -5.92 -16.65 2.42
N GLU A 446 -6.86 -15.71 2.55
CA GLU A 446 -8.23 -15.81 2.03
C GLU A 446 -8.32 -15.80 0.49
N TYR A 447 -7.23 -15.49 -0.22
CA TYR A 447 -7.15 -15.67 -1.68
C TYR A 447 -7.11 -17.15 -2.12
N ARG A 448 -7.00 -18.10 -1.19
CA ARG A 448 -7.11 -19.56 -1.37
C ARG A 448 -5.95 -20.27 -2.08
N ARG A 449 -5.11 -19.56 -2.85
CA ARG A 449 -4.01 -20.17 -3.60
C ARG A 449 -2.69 -19.48 -3.31
N MET A 450 -1.71 -20.27 -2.88
CA MET A 450 -0.31 -19.88 -2.69
C MET A 450 0.59 -20.62 -3.66
N TYR A 451 1.79 -20.06 -3.90
CA TYR A 451 2.81 -20.63 -4.77
C TYR A 451 4.04 -20.95 -3.94
N LEU A 452 3.93 -22.01 -3.15
CA LEU A 452 4.97 -22.51 -2.27
C LEU A 452 5.75 -23.62 -2.97
N SER A 453 7.04 -23.68 -2.71
CA SER A 453 7.94 -24.71 -3.26
C SER A 453 8.48 -25.58 -2.13
N ARG A 454 9.08 -26.70 -2.52
CA ARG A 454 9.70 -27.67 -1.62
C ARG A 454 11.21 -27.52 -1.67
N SER A 455 11.79 -26.84 -0.68
CA SER A 455 13.25 -26.70 -0.60
C SER A 455 13.98 -28.01 -0.27
N ASP A 456 13.26 -29.05 0.16
CA ASP A 456 13.77 -30.40 0.40
C ASP A 456 13.85 -31.26 -0.87
N ASP A 457 13.20 -30.86 -1.97
CA ASP A 457 13.16 -31.62 -3.22
C ASP A 457 14.15 -31.04 -4.25
N GLU A 458 15.38 -31.56 -4.27
CA GLU A 458 16.47 -31.10 -5.14
C GLU A 458 16.13 -31.17 -6.64
N GLU A 459 15.27 -32.10 -7.08
CA GLU A 459 14.87 -32.21 -8.50
C GLU A 459 14.14 -30.96 -8.98
N THR A 460 13.40 -30.28 -8.10
CA THR A 460 12.66 -29.05 -8.43
C THR A 460 13.56 -27.82 -8.54
N TRP A 461 14.83 -27.93 -8.14
CA TRP A 461 15.83 -26.85 -8.14
C TRP A 461 16.92 -27.04 -9.19
N LYS A 462 16.68 -27.89 -10.19
CA LYS A 462 17.59 -28.11 -11.32
C LYS A 462 17.31 -27.15 -12.47
N VAL A 463 18.36 -26.58 -13.04
CA VAL A 463 18.30 -25.63 -14.17
C VAL A 463 19.23 -26.04 -15.31
N PHE A 464 19.12 -25.36 -16.44
CA PHE A 464 20.11 -25.42 -17.51
C PHE A 464 21.22 -24.38 -17.26
N ASN A 465 22.42 -24.69 -17.73
CA ASN A 465 23.50 -23.72 -17.89
C ASN A 465 23.42 -23.09 -19.29
N ALA A 466 23.03 -21.82 -19.38
CA ALA A 466 22.83 -21.12 -20.64
C ALA A 466 24.11 -21.02 -21.50
N ARG A 467 25.30 -21.21 -20.90
CA ARG A 467 26.59 -21.13 -21.61
C ARG A 467 26.87 -22.29 -22.55
N ASP A 468 26.42 -23.50 -22.20
CA ASP A 468 26.75 -24.74 -22.91
C ASP A 468 25.54 -25.69 -23.10
N GLY A 469 24.39 -25.39 -22.50
CA GLY A 469 23.17 -26.17 -22.59
C GLY A 469 23.16 -27.44 -21.75
N SER A 470 24.14 -27.64 -20.88
CA SER A 470 24.12 -28.73 -19.90
C SER A 470 22.96 -28.57 -18.92
N GLU A 471 22.36 -29.70 -18.52
CA GLU A 471 21.15 -29.77 -17.70
C GLU A 471 21.42 -30.42 -16.34
N GLY A 472 20.47 -30.27 -15.41
CA GLY A 472 20.54 -30.94 -14.11
C GLY A 472 21.35 -30.19 -13.05
N HIS A 473 21.70 -28.92 -13.30
CA HIS A 473 22.48 -28.10 -12.37
C HIS A 473 21.65 -27.65 -11.18
N LEU A 474 22.04 -28.04 -9.97
CA LEU A 474 21.35 -27.66 -8.75
C LEU A 474 21.64 -26.20 -8.37
N VAL A 475 20.61 -25.39 -8.22
CA VAL A 475 20.70 -24.02 -7.66
C VAL A 475 20.09 -23.96 -6.26
N GLY A 476 20.45 -22.92 -5.49
CA GLY A 476 19.84 -22.68 -4.19
C GLY A 476 18.38 -22.19 -4.32
N PRO A 477 17.52 -22.43 -3.30
CA PRO A 477 16.10 -22.09 -3.33
C PRO A 477 15.82 -20.59 -3.14
N GLY A 478 16.29 -19.75 -4.07
CA GLY A 478 16.13 -18.29 -4.05
C GLY A 478 15.49 -17.76 -5.34
N PRO A 479 14.27 -17.20 -5.33
CA PRO A 479 13.31 -17.22 -4.23
C PRO A 479 12.72 -18.63 -4.00
N GLU A 480 12.48 -18.99 -2.75
CA GLU A 480 11.86 -20.28 -2.41
C GLU A 480 10.37 -20.34 -2.82
N HIS A 481 9.66 -19.21 -2.71
CA HIS A 481 8.23 -19.13 -2.96
C HIS A 481 7.94 -17.97 -3.90
N LEU A 482 6.90 -18.11 -4.73
CA LEU A 482 6.41 -16.97 -5.52
C LEU A 482 5.29 -16.21 -4.80
N LEU A 483 4.45 -16.89 -4.02
CA LEU A 483 3.39 -16.23 -3.25
C LEU A 483 3.23 -16.96 -1.92
N THR A 484 3.47 -16.25 -0.82
CA THR A 484 3.46 -16.83 0.52
C THR A 484 2.91 -15.85 1.54
N PRO A 485 2.08 -16.30 2.50
CA PRO A 485 1.70 -15.48 3.63
C PRO A 485 2.82 -15.41 4.66
N ALA A 486 2.82 -14.36 5.47
CA ALA A 486 3.53 -14.29 6.75
C ALA A 486 2.54 -13.85 7.84
N GLU A 487 2.66 -14.46 9.01
CA GLU A 487 1.75 -14.25 10.14
C GLU A 487 2.09 -12.97 10.92
N SER A 488 3.39 -12.71 11.11
CA SER A 488 3.90 -11.57 11.88
C SER A 488 4.93 -10.77 11.09
N ILE A 489 5.17 -9.54 11.55
CA ILE A 489 6.13 -8.64 10.91
C ILE A 489 7.57 -9.17 10.99
N GLU A 490 7.92 -9.85 12.09
CA GLU A 490 9.21 -10.51 12.31
C GLU A 490 9.47 -11.58 11.25
N GLN A 491 8.45 -12.40 10.98
CA GLN A 491 8.51 -13.42 9.95
C GLN A 491 8.61 -12.79 8.56
N ALA A 492 7.78 -11.78 8.30
CA ALA A 492 7.70 -11.12 7.00
C ALA A 492 9.04 -10.47 6.62
N ILE A 493 9.66 -9.70 7.51
CA ILE A 493 10.95 -9.03 7.25
C ILE A 493 12.04 -10.06 6.89
N CYS A 494 12.16 -11.13 7.67
CA CYS A 494 13.14 -12.18 7.39
C CYS A 494 12.88 -12.88 6.05
N LEU A 495 11.61 -13.17 5.77
CA LEU A 495 11.19 -13.84 4.54
C LEU A 495 11.44 -12.98 3.31
N VAL A 496 11.16 -11.68 3.38
CA VAL A 496 11.42 -10.72 2.29
C VAL A 496 12.92 -10.66 1.98
N ALA A 497 13.80 -10.62 2.99
CA ALA A 497 15.25 -10.65 2.76
C ALA A 497 15.71 -11.97 2.11
N LYS A 498 15.19 -13.12 2.58
CA LYS A 498 15.46 -14.43 1.99
C LYS A 498 15.03 -14.50 0.52
N LEU A 499 13.81 -14.05 0.23
CA LEU A 499 13.23 -14.08 -1.12
C LEU A 499 13.91 -13.11 -2.09
N ALA A 500 14.79 -12.21 -1.65
CA ALA A 500 15.59 -11.35 -2.52
C ALA A 500 16.86 -12.04 -3.07
N ILE A 501 17.25 -13.21 -2.53
CA ILE A 501 18.40 -13.98 -2.99
C ILE A 501 18.12 -14.58 -4.37
N ARG A 502 19.13 -14.61 -5.25
CA ARG A 502 19.00 -15.12 -6.63
C ARG A 502 20.15 -16.05 -7.00
N PRO A 503 19.91 -17.11 -7.81
CA PRO A 503 20.92 -18.07 -8.22
C PRO A 503 22.18 -17.40 -8.79
N ALA A 504 21.98 -16.34 -9.59
CA ALA A 504 23.03 -15.66 -10.30
C ALA A 504 23.72 -14.51 -9.55
N ASP A 505 23.44 -14.29 -8.25
CA ASP A 505 24.19 -13.32 -7.44
C ASP A 505 25.70 -13.59 -7.57
N ASN A 506 26.54 -12.56 -7.70
CA ASN A 506 27.99 -12.79 -7.57
C ASN A 506 28.35 -13.06 -6.11
N SER A 507 29.58 -13.47 -5.80
CA SER A 507 29.93 -13.81 -4.40
C SER A 507 29.83 -12.62 -3.44
N LYS A 508 30.20 -11.42 -3.89
CA LYS A 508 30.06 -10.20 -3.08
C LYS A 508 28.59 -9.89 -2.76
N GLY A 509 27.71 -9.95 -3.75
CA GLY A 509 26.28 -9.69 -3.60
C GLY A 509 25.60 -10.78 -2.78
N ARG A 510 25.94 -12.05 -3.00
CA ARG A 510 25.46 -13.16 -2.15
C ARG A 510 25.86 -12.94 -0.70
N MET A 511 27.11 -12.58 -0.45
CA MET A 511 27.63 -12.28 0.88
C MET A 511 26.86 -11.14 1.56
N ILE A 512 26.54 -10.07 0.83
CA ILE A 512 25.72 -8.95 1.34
C ILE A 512 24.31 -9.42 1.69
N LYS A 513 23.62 -10.12 0.79
CA LYS A 513 22.25 -10.61 1.04
C LYS A 513 22.20 -11.59 2.21
N LEU A 514 23.15 -12.52 2.29
CA LEU A 514 23.28 -13.45 3.41
C LEU A 514 23.56 -12.71 4.73
N SER A 515 24.42 -11.69 4.71
CA SER A 515 24.68 -10.87 5.90
C SER A 515 23.41 -10.21 6.40
N HIS A 516 22.58 -9.63 5.51
CA HIS A 516 21.31 -9.03 5.90
C HIS A 516 20.30 -10.05 6.40
N TRP A 517 20.14 -11.18 5.69
CA TRP A 517 19.17 -12.21 6.08
C TRP A 517 19.53 -12.84 7.44
N VAL A 518 20.79 -13.22 7.65
CA VAL A 518 21.24 -13.80 8.93
C VAL A 518 21.10 -12.79 10.07
N ASP A 519 21.45 -11.52 9.85
CA ASP A 519 21.26 -10.47 10.86
C ASP A 519 19.79 -10.24 11.21
N LEU A 520 18.90 -10.22 10.21
CA LEU A 520 17.46 -10.09 10.43
C LEU A 520 16.88 -11.29 11.19
N GLU A 521 17.30 -12.51 10.86
CA GLU A 521 16.87 -13.73 11.55
C GLU A 521 17.34 -13.74 13.01
N ARG A 522 18.56 -13.26 13.28
CA ARG A 522 19.05 -13.04 14.65
C ARG A 522 18.23 -11.99 15.39
N LYS A 523 17.99 -10.83 14.76
CA LYS A 523 17.28 -9.69 15.35
C LYS A 523 15.83 -10.02 15.68
N TYR A 524 15.11 -10.66 14.75
CA TYR A 524 13.66 -10.80 14.83
C TYR A 524 13.19 -12.18 15.27
N LYS A 525 13.98 -13.24 15.06
CA LYS A 525 13.61 -14.61 15.48
C LYS A 525 14.51 -15.18 16.58
N GLY A 526 15.58 -14.48 16.95
CA GLY A 526 16.53 -14.93 17.99
C GLY A 526 17.32 -16.19 17.62
N VAL A 527 17.33 -16.58 16.33
CA VAL A 527 18.05 -17.76 15.87
C VAL A 527 19.49 -17.41 15.48
N LYS A 528 20.44 -18.28 15.80
CA LYS A 528 21.87 -18.04 15.48
C LYS A 528 22.10 -18.01 13.96
N PHE A 529 21.50 -18.97 13.25
CA PHE A 529 21.52 -19.10 11.80
C PHE A 529 20.16 -19.61 11.29
N PRO A 530 19.76 -19.23 10.07
CA PRO A 530 18.64 -19.88 9.39
C PRO A 530 18.88 -21.38 9.21
N ASN A 531 17.83 -22.18 9.32
CA ASN A 531 17.93 -23.64 9.32
C ASN A 531 18.48 -24.24 8.01
N ASP A 532 18.30 -23.53 6.90
CA ASP A 532 18.65 -23.93 5.54
C ASP A 532 19.71 -23.00 4.90
N LEU A 533 20.47 -22.28 5.72
CA LEU A 533 21.51 -21.34 5.28
C LEU A 533 22.52 -22.00 4.32
N GLU A 534 22.86 -23.27 4.53
CA GLU A 534 23.80 -24.05 3.71
C GLU A 534 23.34 -24.19 2.25
N LYS A 535 22.02 -24.10 1.99
CA LYS A 535 21.48 -24.18 0.63
C LYS A 535 21.80 -22.93 -0.20
N PHE A 536 22.08 -21.80 0.45
CA PHE A 536 22.33 -20.50 -0.18
C PHE A 536 23.82 -20.13 -0.27
N ILE A 537 24.71 -20.90 0.34
CA ILE A 537 26.16 -20.73 0.26
C ILE A 537 26.68 -21.68 -0.83
N ARG A 538 27.35 -21.13 -1.86
CA ARG A 538 27.91 -21.92 -2.98
C ARG A 538 29.41 -22.08 -2.85
N LEU A 539 30.10 -21.04 -2.41
CA LEU A 539 31.54 -21.00 -2.22
C LEU A 539 31.87 -20.36 -0.87
N GLU A 540 33.09 -20.56 -0.36
CA GLU A 540 33.55 -19.86 0.84
C GLU A 540 33.51 -18.32 0.70
N ALA A 541 33.63 -17.82 -0.53
CA ALA A 541 33.55 -16.40 -0.85
C ALA A 541 32.13 -15.80 -0.67
N ASP A 542 31.09 -16.64 -0.58
CA ASP A 542 29.73 -16.19 -0.29
C ASP A 542 29.52 -15.93 1.23
N ILE A 543 30.44 -16.39 2.09
CA ILE A 543 30.27 -16.33 3.55
C ILE A 543 30.49 -14.88 4.06
N PRO A 544 29.55 -14.29 4.81
CA PRO A 544 29.72 -12.99 5.45
C PRO A 544 30.99 -12.89 6.30
N ILE A 545 31.84 -11.89 6.01
CA ILE A 545 33.16 -11.73 6.66
C ILE A 545 33.05 -11.64 8.18
N SER A 546 32.08 -10.88 8.70
CA SER A 546 31.86 -10.69 10.13
C SER A 546 31.41 -11.96 10.87
N MET A 547 30.90 -12.96 10.15
CA MET A 547 30.35 -14.20 10.70
C MET A 547 31.09 -15.45 10.18
N LYS A 548 32.28 -15.26 9.58
CA LYS A 548 32.95 -16.31 8.80
C LYS A 548 33.25 -17.57 9.59
N THR A 549 33.85 -17.42 10.77
CA THR A 549 34.23 -18.56 11.63
C THR A 549 33.01 -19.38 12.03
N GLU A 550 31.97 -18.71 12.52
CA GLU A 550 30.76 -19.39 13.02
C GLU A 550 29.97 -20.08 11.88
N ILE A 551 29.91 -19.47 10.69
CA ILE A 551 29.24 -20.07 9.54
C ILE A 551 30.06 -21.26 9.01
N GLN A 552 31.40 -21.18 9.00
CA GLN A 552 32.23 -22.33 8.61
C GLN A 552 32.04 -23.53 9.54
N GLU A 553 31.86 -23.31 10.84
CA GLU A 553 31.52 -24.36 11.79
C GLU A 553 30.14 -24.97 11.48
N PHE A 554 29.12 -24.12 11.26
CA PHE A 554 27.78 -24.56 10.86
C PHE A 554 27.79 -25.39 9.56
N LEU A 555 28.55 -24.96 8.55
CA LEU A 555 28.66 -25.69 7.28
C LEU A 555 29.33 -27.06 7.44
N LYS A 556 30.34 -27.17 8.32
CA LYS A 556 30.98 -28.46 8.63
C LYS A 556 30.00 -29.42 9.30
N GLU A 557 29.19 -28.94 10.24
CA GLU A 557 28.13 -29.74 10.89
C GLU A 557 27.08 -30.24 9.89
N LYS A 558 26.80 -29.45 8.84
CA LYS A 558 25.85 -29.79 7.77
C LYS A 558 26.45 -30.66 6.65
N GLY A 559 27.74 -30.98 6.71
CA GLY A 559 28.41 -31.75 5.64
C GLY A 559 28.40 -31.03 4.29
N TRP A 560 28.48 -29.70 4.31
CA TRP A 560 28.39 -28.88 3.11
C TRP A 560 29.64 -29.01 2.23
N GLU A 561 29.43 -29.03 0.91
CA GLU A 561 30.48 -29.02 -0.10
C GLU A 561 30.30 -27.82 -1.07
N PRO A 562 31.40 -27.26 -1.61
CA PRO A 562 31.32 -26.20 -2.61
C PRO A 562 30.51 -26.62 -3.85
N LYS A 563 29.69 -25.69 -4.35
CA LYS A 563 28.80 -25.89 -5.49
C LYS A 563 29.31 -25.14 -6.72
N GLU A 564 29.04 -25.68 -7.90
CA GLU A 564 29.30 -25.01 -9.17
C GLU A 564 28.41 -23.77 -9.34
N ILE A 565 28.97 -22.71 -9.92
CA ILE A 565 28.23 -21.50 -10.31
C ILE A 565 27.99 -21.53 -11.82
N VAL A 566 26.73 -21.72 -12.21
CA VAL A 566 26.30 -21.75 -13.61
C VAL A 566 25.69 -20.42 -14.07
N ASP A 567 25.38 -20.32 -15.37
CA ASP A 567 24.51 -19.29 -15.94
C ASP A 567 23.07 -19.83 -15.99
N PRO A 568 22.25 -19.64 -14.95
CA PRO A 568 21.00 -20.38 -14.79
C PRO A 568 19.91 -19.88 -15.73
N THR A 569 19.19 -20.82 -16.35
CA THR A 569 17.93 -20.59 -17.07
C THR A 569 17.02 -21.81 -16.98
N LEU A 570 15.71 -21.59 -16.97
CA LEU A 570 14.69 -22.63 -17.13
C LEU A 570 14.37 -22.91 -18.60
N LEU A 571 14.93 -22.12 -19.52
CA LEU A 571 14.57 -22.14 -20.94
C LEU A 571 15.69 -22.77 -21.76
N LYS A 572 15.51 -24.04 -22.16
CA LYS A 572 16.47 -24.73 -23.04
C LYS A 572 16.75 -23.96 -24.34
N ARG A 573 15.75 -23.27 -24.89
CA ARG A 573 15.89 -22.44 -26.10
C ARG A 573 16.85 -21.25 -25.96
N MET A 574 17.20 -20.87 -24.71
CA MET A 574 18.12 -19.78 -24.41
C MET A 574 19.58 -20.25 -24.29
N CYS A 575 19.80 -21.56 -24.24
CA CYS A 575 21.13 -22.12 -24.11
C CYS A 575 21.89 -22.03 -25.43
N ARG A 576 23.18 -21.69 -25.36
CA ARG A 576 24.07 -21.85 -26.51
C ARG A 576 24.21 -23.34 -26.79
N THR A 577 23.82 -23.77 -27.98
CA THR A 577 24.18 -25.09 -28.47
C THR A 577 25.68 -25.11 -28.73
N ALA A 578 26.37 -26.10 -28.14
CA ALA A 578 27.78 -26.38 -28.39
C ALA A 578 28.08 -26.55 -29.88
#